data_AF-A0A1M4SN88-F1
#
_entry.id   AF-A0A1M4SN88-F1
#
_cell.length_a   1.000
_cell.length_b   1.000
_cell.length_c   1.000
_cell.angle_alpha   90.00
_cell.angle_beta   90.00
_cell.angle_gamma   90.00
#
_symmetry.space_group_name_H-M   'P 1'
#
loop_
_entity.id
_entity.type
_entity.pdbx_description
1 polymer ?
#
loop_
_entity_poly.entity_id
_entity_poly.type
_entity_poly.pdbx_seq_one_letter_code
_entity_poly.pdbx_strand_id
1 'polypeptide(L)'
;MVTFPSDIEIAQSAPIKHIKKIAIQLGINEDDLEYYGKYKAKLPLSLIDEDKIRQNHLILVTAMTPTPAGEGKTTMSIGLADGMNRIGKKAMAVLREPSLGPVFGLKGGAAGGGYAQVIPMEDINLHFTGDISAIERANNLLAAIIDNHLQHPNGLNIDPRTIV
;
A
#
# COMPACT_ATOMS: atom_id res chain seq x y z
N MET A 1 -11.52 27.37 21.30
CA MET A 1 -10.38 26.83 20.52
C MET A 1 -10.96 26.03 19.38
N VAL A 2 -10.46 26.19 18.15
CA VAL A 2 -10.86 25.33 17.03
C VAL A 2 -10.14 24.00 17.22
N THR A 3 -10.87 22.95 17.55
CA THR A 3 -10.33 21.59 17.66
C THR A 3 -10.17 21.02 16.25
N PHE A 4 -8.93 20.79 15.84
CA PHE A 4 -8.65 20.04 14.61
C PHE A 4 -9.06 18.57 14.85
N PRO A 5 -9.91 17.97 14.01
CA PRO A 5 -10.30 16.57 14.18
C PRO A 5 -9.09 15.64 14.06
N SER A 6 -9.11 14.52 14.77
CA SER A 6 -8.12 13.46 14.61
C SER A 6 -8.18 12.83 13.23
N ASP A 7 -7.08 12.21 12.79
CA ASP A 7 -7.00 11.59 11.46
C ASP A 7 -8.09 10.54 11.23
N ILE A 8 -8.42 9.76 12.27
CA ILE A 8 -9.47 8.74 12.19
C ILE A 8 -10.87 9.35 12.05
N GLU A 9 -11.16 10.47 12.74
CA GLU A 9 -12.44 11.18 12.61
C GLU A 9 -12.60 11.76 11.19
N ILE A 10 -11.51 12.27 10.61
CA ILE A 10 -11.50 12.72 9.20
C ILE A 10 -11.77 11.53 8.27
N ALA A 11 -11.09 10.40 8.48
CA ALA A 11 -11.27 9.20 7.65
C ALA A 11 -12.70 8.65 7.71
N GLN A 12 -13.29 8.57 8.91
CA GLN A 12 -14.64 8.01 9.12
C GLN A 12 -15.75 8.94 8.62
N SER A 13 -15.53 10.25 8.63
CA SER A 13 -16.49 11.23 8.11
C SER A 13 -16.43 11.42 6.58
N ALA A 14 -15.38 10.92 5.92
CA ALA A 14 -15.18 11.10 4.50
C ALA A 14 -16.23 10.35 3.65
N PRO A 15 -16.87 11.00 2.66
CA PRO A 15 -17.81 10.34 1.77
C PRO A 15 -17.06 9.47 0.73
N ILE A 16 -16.78 8.22 1.09
CA ILE A 16 -16.04 7.29 0.25
C ILE A 16 -16.85 6.89 -0.98
N LYS A 17 -16.25 7.03 -2.16
CA LYS A 17 -16.83 6.54 -3.42
C LYS A 17 -16.54 5.05 -3.58
N HIS A 18 -17.48 4.30 -4.14
CA HIS A 18 -17.24 2.92 -4.56
C HIS A 18 -16.03 2.84 -5.50
N ILE A 19 -15.16 1.84 -5.32
CA ILE A 19 -13.88 1.75 -6.05
C ILE A 19 -14.08 1.65 -7.58
N LYS A 20 -15.17 1.02 -8.01
CA LYS A 20 -15.67 1.05 -9.40
C LYS A 20 -15.68 2.45 -10.02
N LYS A 21 -16.13 3.47 -9.27
CA LYS A 21 -16.19 4.85 -9.77
C LYS A 21 -14.79 5.41 -10.02
N ILE A 22 -13.80 4.99 -9.23
CA ILE A 22 -12.39 5.38 -9.41
C ILE A 22 -11.82 4.65 -10.63
N ALA A 23 -12.08 3.36 -10.78
CA ALA A 23 -11.65 2.57 -11.95
C ALA A 23 -12.16 3.17 -13.28
N ILE A 24 -13.44 3.57 -13.34
CA ILE A 24 -14.02 4.23 -14.51
C ILE A 24 -13.29 5.54 -14.85
N GLN A 25 -12.90 6.34 -13.86
CA GLN A 25 -12.13 7.58 -14.08
C GLN A 25 -10.75 7.31 -14.68
N LEU A 26 -10.19 6.13 -14.40
CA LEU A 26 -8.90 5.67 -14.93
C LEU A 26 -9.04 4.95 -16.28
N GLY A 27 -10.26 4.72 -16.77
CA GLY A 27 -10.51 3.97 -18.00
C GLY A 27 -10.29 2.46 -17.85
N ILE A 28 -10.39 1.92 -16.63
CA ILE A 28 -10.28 0.49 -16.34
C ILE A 28 -11.67 -0.13 -16.44
N ASN A 29 -11.77 -1.29 -17.12
CA ASN A 29 -13.04 -2.01 -17.23
C ASN A 29 -13.43 -2.61 -15.87
N GLU A 30 -14.73 -2.65 -15.58
CA GLU A 30 -15.25 -3.23 -14.35
C GLU A 30 -14.95 -4.72 -14.25
N ASP A 31 -14.94 -5.44 -15.37
CA ASP A 31 -14.65 -6.88 -15.41
C ASP A 31 -13.19 -7.19 -15.05
N ASP A 32 -12.30 -6.19 -15.11
CA ASP A 32 -10.91 -6.32 -14.69
C ASP A 32 -10.74 -6.10 -13.17
N LEU A 33 -11.80 -5.73 -12.44
CA LEU A 33 -11.72 -5.46 -11.01
C LEU A 33 -11.99 -6.72 -10.18
N GLU A 34 -10.97 -7.16 -9.45
CA GLU A 34 -11.16 -8.14 -8.38
C GLU A 34 -11.48 -7.41 -7.07
N TYR A 35 -12.76 -7.36 -6.70
CA TYR A 35 -13.22 -6.58 -5.56
C TYR A 35 -12.87 -7.18 -4.19
N TYR A 36 -12.40 -6.32 -3.29
CA TYR A 36 -12.21 -6.60 -1.86
C TYR A 36 -13.17 -5.70 -1.06
N GLY A 37 -14.45 -6.07 -1.11
CA GLY A 37 -15.54 -5.22 -0.65
C GLY A 37 -15.78 -4.03 -1.60
N LYS A 38 -16.38 -2.95 -1.08
CA LYS A 38 -16.86 -1.82 -1.91
C LYS A 38 -15.78 -0.81 -2.31
N TYR A 39 -14.69 -0.75 -1.54
CA TYR A 39 -13.73 0.37 -1.58
C TYR A 39 -12.30 -0.05 -1.92
N LYS A 40 -12.07 -1.33 -2.24
CA LYS A 40 -10.76 -1.88 -2.60
C LYS A 40 -10.92 -2.84 -3.75
N ALA A 41 -9.94 -2.91 -4.63
CA ALA A 41 -9.87 -3.90 -5.69
C ALA A 41 -8.42 -4.20 -6.06
N LYS A 42 -8.15 -5.41 -6.55
CA LYS A 42 -6.93 -5.74 -7.26
C LYS A 42 -7.14 -5.53 -8.76
N LEU A 43 -6.03 -5.24 -9.43
CA LEU A 43 -5.96 -4.99 -10.87
C LEU A 43 -5.06 -6.05 -11.52
N PRO A 44 -5.41 -6.58 -12.71
CA PRO A 44 -4.57 -7.54 -13.39
C PRO A 44 -3.35 -6.87 -13.99
N LEU A 45 -2.23 -7.61 -14.05
CA LEU A 45 -0.97 -7.13 -14.63
C LEU A 45 -1.07 -6.86 -16.14
N SER A 46 -2.10 -7.40 -16.82
CA SER A 46 -2.39 -7.15 -18.24
C SER A 46 -2.68 -5.67 -18.55
N LEU A 47 -2.97 -4.85 -17.55
CA LEU A 47 -3.16 -3.40 -17.72
C LEU A 47 -1.85 -2.63 -17.87
N ILE A 48 -0.69 -3.26 -17.61
CA ILE A 48 0.62 -2.63 -17.75
C ILE A 48 0.94 -2.43 -19.24
N ASP A 49 1.23 -1.18 -19.61
CA ASP A 49 1.45 -0.74 -20.98
C ASP A 49 2.71 0.14 -21.05
N GLU A 50 3.81 -0.43 -21.52
CA GLU A 50 5.13 0.21 -21.58
C GLU A 50 5.15 1.49 -22.44
N ASP A 51 4.37 1.53 -23.52
CA ASP A 51 4.32 2.70 -24.39
C ASP A 51 3.59 3.87 -23.72
N LYS A 52 2.52 3.58 -22.96
CA LYS A 52 1.90 4.60 -22.10
C LYS A 52 2.85 5.04 -20.99
N ILE A 53 3.60 4.13 -20.36
CA ILE A 53 4.53 4.48 -19.28
C ILE A 53 5.55 5.53 -19.78
N ARG A 54 6.11 5.33 -20.98
CA ARG A 54 7.09 6.27 -21.60
C ARG A 54 6.53 7.66 -21.88
N GLN A 55 5.22 7.78 -22.05
CA GLN A 55 4.54 9.06 -22.31
C GLN A 55 4.11 9.79 -21.03
N ASN A 56 4.28 9.17 -19.86
CA ASN A 56 3.88 9.74 -18.58
C ASN A 56 5.10 10.18 -17.74
N HIS A 57 4.83 10.92 -16.67
CA HIS A 57 5.85 11.44 -15.77
C HIS A 57 5.87 10.69 -14.45
N LEU A 58 7.07 10.40 -13.95
CA LEU A 58 7.29 9.89 -12.61
C LEU A 58 7.80 11.00 -11.70
N ILE A 59 7.08 11.28 -10.62
CA ILE A 59 7.48 12.25 -9.60
C ILE A 59 7.83 11.49 -8.33
N LEU A 60 9.11 11.52 -7.95
CA LEU A 60 9.59 10.93 -6.69
C LEU A 60 9.49 11.96 -5.57
N VAL A 61 8.74 11.64 -4.51
CA VAL A 61 8.70 12.44 -3.29
C VAL A 61 9.68 11.85 -2.27
N THR A 62 10.67 12.66 -1.89
CA THR A 62 11.67 12.32 -0.86
C THR A 62 11.62 13.31 0.30
N ALA A 63 12.36 13.02 1.37
CA ALA A 63 12.49 13.88 2.53
C ALA A 63 13.95 13.91 3.00
N MET A 64 14.27 14.88 3.86
CA MET A 64 15.52 14.89 4.62
C MET A 64 15.62 13.69 5.57
N THR A 65 16.78 13.52 6.20
CA THR A 65 16.98 12.52 7.27
C THR A 65 15.89 12.66 8.34
N PRO A 66 15.22 11.55 8.73
CA PRO A 66 14.14 11.60 9.70
C PRO A 66 14.56 12.18 11.05
N THR A 67 13.66 12.95 11.63
CA THR A 67 13.78 13.61 12.93
C THR A 67 12.57 13.28 13.79
N PRO A 68 12.67 13.41 15.13
CA PRO A 68 11.52 13.19 16.02
C PRO A 68 10.31 14.10 15.73
N ALA A 69 10.50 15.23 15.04
CA ALA A 69 9.41 16.14 14.67
C ALA A 69 8.52 15.59 13.55
N GLY A 70 9.03 14.67 12.73
CA GLY A 70 8.32 14.11 11.58
C GLY A 70 8.31 15.04 10.36
N GLU A 71 8.41 14.45 9.18
CA GLU A 71 8.61 15.20 7.92
C GLU A 71 7.36 15.24 7.04
N GLY A 72 6.32 14.47 7.37
CA GLY A 72 5.05 14.48 6.63
C GLY A 72 5.14 13.98 5.18
N LYS A 73 6.16 13.16 4.84
CA LYS A 73 6.43 12.71 3.47
C LYS A 73 5.21 12.08 2.76
N THR A 74 4.50 11.19 3.45
CA THR A 74 3.33 10.52 2.88
C THR A 74 2.17 11.50 2.69
N THR A 75 1.91 12.35 3.68
CA THR A 75 0.91 13.42 3.61
C THR A 75 1.16 14.34 2.42
N MET A 76 2.42 14.73 2.20
CA MET A 76 2.81 15.55 1.04
C MET A 76 2.63 14.81 -0.29
N SER A 77 2.91 13.50 -0.34
CA SER A 77 2.73 12.70 -1.55
C SER A 77 1.26 12.62 -1.98
N ILE A 78 0.36 12.43 -1.01
CA ILE A 78 -1.09 12.40 -1.25
C ILE A 78 -1.59 13.80 -1.63
N GLY A 79 -1.22 14.82 -0.85
CA GLY A 79 -1.61 16.21 -1.11
C GLY A 79 -1.11 16.74 -2.46
N LEU A 80 0.07 16.32 -2.91
CA LEU A 80 0.58 16.63 -4.25
C LEU A 80 -0.31 16.02 -5.34
N ALA A 81 -0.66 14.74 -5.21
CA ALA A 81 -1.55 14.08 -6.18
C ALA A 81 -2.93 14.75 -6.22
N ASP A 82 -3.52 15.06 -5.05
CA ASP A 82 -4.79 15.78 -4.97
C ASP A 82 -4.71 17.19 -5.59
N GLY A 83 -3.63 17.92 -5.29
CA GLY A 83 -3.36 19.25 -5.86
C GLY A 83 -3.21 19.21 -7.39
N MET A 84 -2.50 18.22 -7.92
CA MET A 84 -2.36 18.00 -9.37
C MET A 84 -3.72 17.72 -10.03
N ASN A 85 -4.55 16.88 -9.42
CA ASN A 85 -5.91 16.63 -9.92
C ASN A 85 -6.78 17.89 -9.87
N ARG A 86 -6.65 18.71 -8.82
CA ARG A 86 -7.38 19.98 -8.68
C ARG A 86 -7.05 20.99 -9.79
N ILE A 87 -5.83 20.97 -10.32
CA ILE A 87 -5.42 21.82 -11.45
C ILE A 87 -5.61 21.15 -12.82
N GLY A 88 -6.34 20.03 -12.88
CA GLY A 88 -6.71 19.35 -14.12
C GLY A 88 -5.67 18.38 -14.68
N LYS A 89 -4.66 17.99 -13.91
CA LYS A 89 -3.70 16.93 -14.29
C LYS A 89 -4.17 15.59 -13.76
N LYS A 90 -4.11 14.53 -14.57
CA LYS A 90 -4.37 13.16 -14.11
C LYS A 90 -3.16 12.66 -13.32
N ALA A 91 -3.29 12.55 -12.00
CA ALA A 91 -2.22 12.11 -11.11
C ALA A 91 -2.71 11.04 -10.14
N MET A 92 -1.82 10.10 -9.79
CA MET A 92 -2.09 9.02 -8.85
C MET A 92 -0.92 8.91 -7.87
N ALA A 93 -1.23 8.81 -6.58
CA ALA A 93 -0.24 8.50 -5.56
C ALA A 93 -0.05 6.97 -5.49
N VAL A 94 1.22 6.54 -5.53
CA VAL A 94 1.61 5.13 -5.34
C VAL A 94 2.36 5.03 -4.02
N LEU A 95 1.83 4.25 -3.09
CA LEU A 95 2.32 4.15 -1.70
C LEU A 95 2.59 2.70 -1.32
N ARG A 96 3.31 2.51 -0.21
CA ARG A 96 3.58 1.18 0.36
C ARG A 96 2.47 0.80 1.33
N GLU A 97 2.09 -0.48 1.33
CA GLU A 97 1.29 -1.06 2.40
C GLU A 97 2.11 -1.07 3.71
N PRO A 98 1.54 -0.60 4.84
CA PRO A 98 2.21 -0.70 6.13
C PRO A 98 2.26 -2.14 6.65
N SER A 99 3.29 -2.47 7.42
CA SER A 99 3.29 -3.68 8.22
C SER A 99 2.20 -3.60 9.30
N LEU A 100 1.58 -4.75 9.59
CA LEU A 100 0.60 -4.93 10.65
C LEU A 100 1.20 -4.70 12.05
N GLY A 101 2.46 -5.09 12.29
CA GLY A 101 3.08 -5.07 13.62
C GLY A 101 3.09 -3.69 14.30
N PRO A 102 3.57 -2.62 13.62
CA PRO A 102 3.59 -1.27 14.17
C PRO A 102 2.23 -0.72 14.63
N VAL A 103 1.12 -1.20 14.07
CA VAL A 103 -0.25 -0.76 14.42
C VAL A 103 -0.62 -1.13 15.84
N PHE A 104 -0.12 -2.27 16.34
CA PHE A 104 -0.31 -2.70 17.73
C PHE A 104 0.77 -2.15 18.68
N GLY A 105 1.68 -1.31 18.16
CA GLY A 105 2.75 -0.66 18.91
C GLY A 105 2.55 0.85 19.01
N LEU A 106 3.63 1.61 18.79
CA LEU A 106 3.67 3.07 18.99
C LEU A 106 3.29 3.89 17.74
N LYS A 107 3.23 3.29 16.55
CA LYS A 107 3.04 4.03 15.29
C LYS A 107 1.62 3.88 14.76
N GLY A 108 0.85 4.95 14.86
CA GLY A 108 -0.42 5.10 14.14
C GLY A 108 -0.21 5.52 12.68
N GLY A 109 -1.02 4.96 11.79
CA GLY A 109 -1.38 5.46 10.44
C GLY A 109 -0.23 5.72 9.45
N ALA A 110 0.02 4.80 8.52
CA ALA A 110 0.98 5.02 7.42
C ALA A 110 0.36 5.64 6.16
N ALA A 111 -0.94 5.93 6.18
CA ALA A 111 -1.74 6.33 5.02
C ALA A 111 -1.92 7.86 4.88
N GLY A 112 -0.97 8.66 5.35
CA GLY A 112 -1.05 10.13 5.32
C GLY A 112 -1.54 10.71 6.65
N GLY A 113 -2.07 11.94 6.60
CA GLY A 113 -2.58 12.64 7.80
C GLY A 113 -3.37 13.91 7.45
N GLY A 114 -4.18 14.39 8.38
CA GLY A 114 -5.11 15.50 8.17
C GLY A 114 -6.10 15.20 7.04
N TYR A 115 -6.29 16.13 6.12
CA TYR A 115 -7.18 15.93 4.95
C TYR A 115 -6.50 15.24 3.75
N ALA A 116 -5.21 14.90 3.86
CA ALA A 116 -4.47 14.19 2.83
C ALA A 116 -4.20 12.75 3.31
N GLN A 117 -5.20 11.89 3.10
CA GLN A 117 -5.19 10.50 3.53
C GLN A 117 -5.60 9.55 2.40
N VAL A 118 -5.09 8.32 2.44
CA VAL A 118 -5.66 7.19 1.68
C VAL A 118 -6.59 6.40 2.59
N ILE A 119 -7.81 6.15 2.10
CA ILE A 119 -8.89 5.46 2.83
C ILE A 119 -9.42 4.29 1.99
N PRO A 120 -9.94 3.21 2.61
CA PRO A 120 -10.23 3.02 4.04
C PRO A 120 -9.00 2.73 4.91
N MET A 121 -8.71 3.61 5.88
CA MET A 121 -7.49 3.54 6.70
C MET A 121 -7.42 2.29 7.58
N GLU A 122 -8.55 1.86 8.15
CA GLU A 122 -8.63 0.68 9.01
C GLU A 122 -8.24 -0.60 8.26
N ASP A 123 -8.75 -0.77 7.04
CA ASP A 123 -8.41 -1.92 6.19
C ASP A 123 -6.93 -1.90 5.81
N ILE A 124 -6.39 -0.74 5.41
CA ILE A 124 -4.99 -0.57 4.99
C ILE A 124 -4.02 -0.91 6.12
N ASN A 125 -4.35 -0.56 7.36
CA ASN A 125 -3.49 -0.80 8.50
C ASN A 125 -3.58 -2.25 9.02
N LEU A 126 -4.58 -3.03 8.59
CA LEU A 126 -4.78 -4.40 9.05
C LEU A 126 -4.40 -5.43 7.98
N HIS A 127 -5.36 -6.22 7.51
CA HIS A 127 -5.11 -7.30 6.54
C HIS A 127 -5.16 -6.83 5.09
N PHE A 128 -5.61 -5.60 4.85
CA PHE A 128 -5.80 -4.98 3.56
C PHE A 128 -6.37 -5.93 2.49
N THR A 129 -5.55 -6.39 1.54
CA THR A 129 -5.95 -7.37 0.52
C THR A 129 -5.22 -8.71 0.65
N GLY A 130 -4.47 -8.91 1.75
CA GLY A 130 -3.79 -10.16 2.08
C GLY A 130 -2.38 -10.31 1.51
N ASP A 131 -1.78 -9.24 0.98
CA ASP A 131 -0.48 -9.30 0.29
C ASP A 131 0.66 -9.71 1.21
N ILE A 132 0.75 -9.08 2.40
CA ILE A 132 1.77 -9.44 3.40
C ILE A 132 1.58 -10.89 3.88
N SER A 133 0.34 -11.36 4.03
CA SER A 133 0.07 -12.76 4.40
C SER A 133 0.49 -13.74 3.30
N ALA A 134 0.38 -13.36 2.03
CA ALA A 134 0.88 -14.19 0.92
C ALA A 134 2.43 -14.25 0.95
N ILE A 135 3.09 -13.12 1.20
CA ILE A 135 4.56 -13.04 1.35
C ILE A 135 5.02 -13.91 2.53
N GLU A 136 4.35 -13.80 3.69
CA GLU A 136 4.63 -14.59 4.88
C GLU A 136 4.54 -16.09 4.60
N ARG A 137 3.46 -16.54 3.94
CA ARG A 137 3.26 -17.95 3.60
C ARG A 137 4.33 -18.46 2.63
N ALA A 138 4.69 -17.68 1.62
CA ALA A 138 5.74 -18.06 0.67
C ALA A 138 7.10 -18.18 1.37
N ASN A 139 7.44 -17.21 2.22
CA ASN A 139 8.67 -17.22 3.01
C ASN A 139 8.75 -18.45 3.94
N ASN A 140 7.68 -18.69 4.71
CA ASN A 140 7.65 -19.78 5.68
C ASN A 140 7.57 -21.16 5.00
N LEU A 141 6.96 -21.25 3.83
CA LEU A 141 7.00 -22.46 3.02
C LEU A 141 8.43 -22.80 2.60
N LEU A 142 9.22 -21.82 2.15
CA LEU A 142 10.61 -22.04 1.80
C LEU A 142 11.43 -22.53 3.01
N ALA A 143 11.26 -21.87 4.17
CA ALA A 143 11.91 -22.31 5.42
C ALA A 143 11.55 -23.75 5.77
N ALA A 144 10.25 -24.10 5.73
CA ALA A 144 9.78 -25.46 6.01
C ALA A 144 10.33 -26.50 5.01
N ILE A 145 10.47 -26.14 3.73
CA ILE A 145 11.07 -27.02 2.72
C ILE A 145 12.56 -27.26 3.00
N ILE A 146 13.29 -26.22 3.44
CA ILE A 146 14.70 -26.33 3.81
C ILE A 146 14.86 -27.26 5.03
N ASP A 147 14.07 -27.05 6.08
CA ASP A 147 14.10 -27.92 7.27
C ASP A 147 13.70 -29.36 6.93
N ASN A 148 12.71 -29.55 6.06
CA ASN A 148 12.34 -30.88 5.57
C ASN A 148 13.49 -31.55 4.80
N HIS A 149 14.27 -30.79 4.02
CA HIS A 149 15.45 -31.32 3.35
C HIS A 149 16.55 -31.73 4.34
N LEU A 150 16.74 -30.98 5.43
CA LEU A 150 17.69 -31.36 6.48
C LEU A 150 17.26 -32.65 7.19
N GLN A 151 15.95 -32.81 7.44
CA GLN A 151 15.39 -34.02 8.04
C GLN A 151 15.43 -35.22 7.10
N HIS A 152 15.24 -35.01 5.80
CA HIS A 152 15.24 -36.03 4.75
C HIS A 152 16.25 -35.66 3.65
N PRO A 153 17.56 -35.85 3.87
CA PRO A 153 18.59 -35.40 2.94
C PRO A 153 18.45 -36.04 1.55
N ASN A 154 18.52 -35.21 0.52
CA ASN A 154 18.47 -35.65 -0.88
C ASN A 154 19.53 -34.93 -1.73
N GLY A 155 20.81 -35.06 -1.34
CA GLY A 155 21.95 -34.72 -2.20
C GLY A 155 22.45 -33.27 -2.18
N LEU A 156 21.80 -32.33 -1.46
CA LEU A 156 22.27 -30.93 -1.43
C LEU A 156 23.30 -30.62 -0.33
N ASN A 157 23.53 -31.55 0.63
CA ASN A 157 24.53 -31.43 1.70
C ASN A 157 24.58 -30.06 2.39
N ILE A 158 23.41 -29.51 2.74
CA ILE A 158 23.28 -28.20 3.37
C ILE A 158 23.86 -28.25 4.79
N ASP A 159 24.76 -27.32 5.14
CA ASP A 159 25.21 -27.10 6.52
C ASP A 159 24.18 -26.22 7.26
N PRO A 160 23.46 -26.74 8.28
CA PRO A 160 22.42 -25.99 8.97
C PRO A 160 22.90 -24.67 9.60
N ARG A 161 24.19 -24.56 9.89
CA ARG A 161 24.80 -23.37 10.54
C ARG A 161 25.00 -22.20 9.58
N THR A 162 24.80 -22.43 8.28
CA THR A 162 25.07 -21.46 7.21
C THR A 162 23.80 -20.93 6.53
N ILE A 163 22.62 -21.35 7.00
CA ILE A 163 21.32 -20.91 6.49
C ILE A 163 21.04 -19.47 6.98
N VAL A 164 20.53 -18.61 6.08
CA VAL A 164 20.21 -17.19 6.31
C VAL A 164 18.78 -16.85 5.90
#